data_AF-A0A926CR55-F1
#
_entry.id   AF-A0A926CR55-F1
#
_cell.length_a   1.000
_cell.length_b   1.000
_cell.length_c   1.000
_cell.angle_alpha   90.00
_cell.angle_beta   90.00
_cell.angle_gamma   90.00
#
_symmetry.space_group_name_H-M   'P 1'
#
loop_
_entity.id
_entity.type
_entity.pdbx_description
1 polymer ?
#
loop_
_entity_poly.entity_id
_entity_poly.type
_entity_poly.pdbx_seq_one_letter_code
_entity_poly.pdbx_strand_id
1 'polypeptide(L)'
;MQMTYDHQSDAMYIRLTGQTVSRSSQINPNFALDLDANGEVIGIELLNVRKSGIDPLALEVLHQTTATAEVERPDPEVIRHGRAARMEALKLQRKQEIQDA
;
A
#
# COMPACT_ATOMS: atom_id res chain seq x y z
N MET A 1 -1.61 -8.56 -7.45
CA MET A 1 -1.15 -8.45 -6.07
C MET A 1 -0.44 -9.74 -5.71
N GLN A 2 0.72 -9.63 -5.05
CA GLN A 2 1.49 -10.77 -4.53
C GLN A 2 1.95 -10.41 -3.12
N MET A 3 1.93 -11.37 -2.22
CA MET A 3 2.45 -11.20 -0.87
C MET A 3 3.56 -12.22 -0.61
N THR A 4 4.58 -11.82 0.13
CA THR A 4 5.70 -12.67 0.48
C THR A 4 6.16 -12.33 1.89
N TYR A 5 6.40 -13.35 2.70
CA TYR A 5 6.99 -13.20 4.01
C TYR A 5 8.36 -13.86 4.03
N ASP A 6 9.38 -13.10 4.42
CA ASP A 6 10.73 -13.59 4.63
C ASP A 6 10.96 -13.86 6.12
N HIS A 7 11.02 -15.14 6.46
CA HIS A 7 11.25 -15.61 7.83
C HIS A 7 12.61 -15.18 8.40
N GLN A 8 13.63 -15.05 7.56
CA GLN A 8 14.99 -14.74 8.01
C GLN A 8 15.09 -13.28 8.43
N SER A 9 14.47 -12.38 7.65
CA SER A 9 14.48 -10.94 7.93
C SER A 9 13.31 -10.46 8.79
N ASP A 10 12.30 -11.30 9.06
CA ASP A 10 11.04 -10.91 9.74
C ASP A 10 10.34 -9.75 9.01
N ALA A 11 10.31 -9.86 7.69
CA ALA A 11 9.79 -8.84 6.80
C ALA A 11 8.68 -9.40 5.92
N MET A 12 7.65 -8.59 5.70
CA MET A 12 6.57 -8.90 4.78
C MET A 12 6.55 -7.85 3.67
N TYR A 13 6.48 -8.35 2.44
CA TYR A 13 6.31 -7.56 1.25
C TYR A 13 4.94 -7.80 0.65
N ILE A 14 4.21 -6.72 0.35
CA ILE A 14 2.94 -6.78 -0.36
C ILE A 14 3.09 -5.98 -1.65
N ARG A 15 3.22 -6.68 -2.76
CA ARG A 15 3.23 -6.09 -4.11
C ARG A 15 1.81 -5.87 -4.58
N LEU A 16 1.43 -4.62 -4.81
CA LEU A 16 0.08 -4.26 -5.24
C LEU A 16 -0.06 -4.38 -6.77
N THR A 17 0.92 -3.88 -7.53
CA THR A 17 0.93 -3.89 -9.00
C THR A 17 2.22 -4.49 -9.58
N GLY A 18 2.21 -4.85 -10.87
CA GLY A 18 3.39 -5.34 -11.58
C GLY A 18 4.36 -4.25 -12.05
N GLN A 19 4.10 -2.98 -11.74
CA GLN A 19 4.94 -1.85 -12.13
C GLN A 19 6.27 -1.85 -11.38
N THR A 20 7.27 -1.12 -11.88
CA THR A 20 8.61 -1.05 -11.28
C THR A 20 8.68 -0.07 -10.10
N VAL A 21 9.40 -0.47 -9.04
CA VAL A 21 9.70 0.42 -7.91
C VAL A 21 10.74 1.44 -8.35
N SER A 22 10.40 2.72 -8.25
CA SER A 22 11.30 3.84 -8.50
C SER A 22 11.96 4.32 -7.21
N ARG A 23 11.18 4.40 -6.13
CA ARG A 23 11.68 4.79 -4.80
C ARG A 23 10.81 4.20 -3.69
N SER A 24 11.35 4.15 -2.49
CA SER A 24 10.60 3.80 -1.29
C SER A 24 10.49 5.01 -0.35
N SER A 25 9.32 5.21 0.24
CA SER A 25 9.04 6.25 1.22
C SER A 25 8.86 5.59 2.59
N GLN A 26 9.88 5.72 3.44
CA GLN A 26 9.78 5.24 4.82
C GLN A 26 8.82 6.13 5.62
N ILE A 27 7.83 5.52 6.24
CA ILE A 27 6.85 6.20 7.09
C ILE A 27 7.32 6.11 8.56
N ASN A 28 7.87 4.96 8.95
CA ASN A 28 8.51 4.75 10.24
C ASN A 28 9.53 3.59 10.14
N PRO A 29 10.31 3.28 11.19
CA PRO A 29 11.34 2.25 11.14
C PRO A 29 10.87 0.84 10.71
N ASN A 30 9.58 0.54 10.83
CA ASN A 30 9.00 -0.77 10.53
C ASN A 30 8.08 -0.77 9.30
N PHE A 31 7.93 0.37 8.60
CA PHE A 31 6.93 0.53 7.55
C PHE A 31 7.39 1.48 6.44
N ALA A 32 7.33 1.01 5.21
CA ALA A 32 7.62 1.79 4.02
C ALA A 32 6.61 1.52 2.89
N LEU A 33 6.46 2.52 2.01
CA LEU A 33 5.68 2.41 0.78
C LEU A 33 6.61 2.43 -0.43
N ASP A 34 6.43 1.49 -1.35
CA ASP A 34 7.11 1.53 -2.64
C ASP A 34 6.28 2.32 -3.65
N LEU A 35 6.96 3.25 -4.32
CA LEU A 35 6.37 4.16 -5.27
C LEU A 35 6.95 3.94 -6.67
N ASP A 36 6.10 4.07 -7.69
CA ASP A 36 6.55 4.14 -9.08
C ASP A 36 7.11 5.53 -9.43
N ALA A 37 7.48 5.73 -10.70
CA ALA A 37 8.02 7.00 -11.20
C ALA A 37 7.02 8.17 -11.12
N ASN A 38 5.72 7.90 -11.09
CA ASN A 38 4.66 8.89 -10.96
C ASN A 38 4.32 9.20 -9.49
N GLY A 39 4.93 8.48 -8.55
CA GLY A 39 4.62 8.56 -7.13
C GLY A 39 3.38 7.76 -6.73
N GLU A 40 2.89 6.86 -7.59
CA GLU A 40 1.80 5.94 -7.25
C GLU A 40 2.32 4.80 -6.37
N VAL A 41 1.54 4.40 -5.36
CA VAL A 41 1.91 3.28 -4.45
C VAL A 41 1.73 1.97 -5.19
N ILE A 42 2.82 1.21 -5.29
CA ILE A 42 2.83 -0.09 -5.97
C ILE A 42 3.24 -1.26 -5.06
N GLY A 43 3.75 -0.96 -3.86
CA GLY A 43 4.14 -1.96 -2.88
C GLY A 43 4.14 -1.42 -1.46
N ILE A 44 4.12 -2.34 -0.50
CA ILE A 44 4.16 -2.08 0.92
C ILE A 44 5.22 -3.00 1.54
N GLU A 45 6.06 -2.44 2.40
CA GLU A 45 7.06 -3.17 3.17
C GLU A 45 6.79 -3.01 4.67
N LEU A 46 6.76 -4.14 5.37
CA LEU A 46 6.58 -4.24 6.82
C LEU A 46 7.77 -5.00 7.41
N LEU A 47 8.39 -4.46 8.45
CA LEU A 47 9.46 -5.12 9.20
C LEU A 47 8.99 -5.47 10.62
N ASN A 48 9.68 -6.41 11.26
CA ASN A 48 9.36 -6.90 12.61
C ASN A 48 7.91 -7.42 12.70
N VAL A 49 7.46 -8.16 11.69
CA VAL A 49 6.07 -8.60 11.54
C VAL A 49 5.61 -9.43 12.73
N ARG A 50 6.44 -10.32 13.26
CA ARG A 50 6.11 -11.11 14.46
C ARG A 50 5.80 -10.26 15.69
N LYS A 51 6.26 -9.00 15.74
CA LYS A 51 6.00 -8.05 16.84
C LYS A 51 4.82 -7.12 16.58
N SER A 52 4.26 -7.10 15.37
CA SER A 52 3.13 -6.23 15.01
C SER A 52 1.76 -6.82 15.36
N GLY A 53 1.73 -8.07 15.85
CA GLY A 53 0.48 -8.81 16.10
C GLY A 53 -0.13 -9.43 14.85
N ILE A 54 0.52 -9.31 13.70
CA ILE A 54 0.16 -9.99 12.46
C ILE A 54 0.74 -11.41 12.50
N ASP A 55 -0.09 -12.42 12.23
CA ASP A 55 0.39 -13.76 11.90
C ASP A 55 0.70 -13.82 10.39
N PRO A 56 1.98 -13.82 9.99
CA PRO A 56 2.35 -13.80 8.58
C PRO A 56 1.94 -15.07 7.83
N LEU A 57 1.91 -16.22 8.51
CA LEU A 57 1.55 -17.50 7.90
C LEU A 57 0.05 -17.59 7.63
N ALA A 58 -0.76 -17.13 8.59
CA ALA A 58 -2.21 -17.04 8.40
C ALA A 58 -2.57 -16.12 7.22
N LEU A 59 -1.85 -15.00 7.07
CA LEU A 59 -2.07 -14.05 5.98
C LEU A 59 -1.71 -14.68 4.62
N GLU A 60 -0.61 -15.42 4.53
CA GLU A 60 -0.19 -16.11 3.30
C GLU A 60 -1.24 -17.12 2.82
N VAL A 61 -1.79 -17.92 3.74
CA VAL A 61 -2.86 -18.89 3.43
C VAL A 61 -4.12 -18.20 2.90
N LEU A 62 -4.54 -17.09 3.52
CA LEU A 62 -5.73 -16.33 3.08
C LEU A 62 -5.55 -15.73 1.68
N HIS A 63 -4.36 -15.25 1.34
CA HIS A 63 -4.08 -14.72 0.00
C HIS A 63 -4.23 -15.78 -1.10
N GLN A 64 -3.71 -16.98 -0.86
CA GLN A 64 -3.79 -18.08 -1.83
C GLN A 64 -5.24 -18.55 -2.04
N THR A 65 -6.06 -18.52 -0.98
CA THR A 65 -7.47 -18.95 -1.02
C THR A 65 -8.38 -17.93 -1.73
N THR A 66 -8.04 -16.64 -1.68
CA THR A 66 -8.83 -15.57 -2.32
C THR A 66 -8.41 -15.31 -3.76
N ALA A 67 -7.19 -15.65 -4.16
CA ALA A 67 -6.73 -15.54 -5.55
C ALA A 67 -7.52 -16.45 -6.53
N THR A 68 -8.19 -17.49 -6.03
CA THR A 68 -9.08 -18.36 -6.81
C THR A 68 -10.50 -17.84 -6.97
N ALA A 69 -10.89 -16.78 -6.25
CA ALA A 69 -12.15 -16.08 -6.49
C ALA A 69 -11.91 -14.95 -7.50
N GLU A 70 -12.63 -14.95 -8.62
CA GLU A 70 -12.60 -13.82 -9.56
C GLU A 70 -13.19 -12.58 -8.87
N VAL A 71 -12.34 -11.77 -8.25
CA VAL A 71 -12.72 -10.45 -7.73
C VAL A 71 -12.75 -9.49 -8.91
N GLU A 72 -13.94 -8.99 -9.25
CA GLU A 72 -14.10 -7.92 -10.23
C GLU A 72 -13.29 -6.71 -9.79
N ARG A 73 -12.28 -6.35 -10.58
CA ARG A 73 -11.41 -5.21 -10.27
C ARG A 73 -12.13 -3.93 -10.73
N PRO A 74 -12.24 -2.89 -9.87
CA PRO A 74 -12.79 -1.62 -10.30
C PRO A 74 -11.97 -1.03 -11.45
N ASP A 75 -12.63 -0.31 -12.35
CA ASP A 75 -11.97 0.39 -13.46
C ASP A 75 -10.85 1.30 -12.93
N PRO A 76 -9.60 1.15 -13.40
CA PRO A 76 -8.47 2.00 -13.01
C PRO A 76 -8.73 3.49 -13.14
N GLU A 77 -9.49 3.93 -14.15
CA GLU A 77 -9.80 5.34 -14.37
C GLU A 77 -10.75 5.87 -13.30
N VAL A 78 -11.70 5.05 -12.84
CA VAL A 78 -12.59 5.42 -11.72
C VAL A 78 -11.79 5.61 -10.44
N ILE A 79 -10.83 4.72 -10.17
CA ILE A 79 -9.95 4.84 -9.01
C ILE A 79 -9.11 6.13 -9.10
N ARG A 80 -8.54 6.44 -10.27
CA ARG A 80 -7.71 7.64 -10.48
C ARG A 80 -8.48 8.93 -10.27
N HIS A 81 -9.65 9.06 -10.87
CA HIS A 81 -10.51 10.24 -10.71
C HIS A 81 -10.91 10.45 -9.24
N GLY A 82 -11.30 9.39 -8.54
CA GLY A 82 -11.64 9.47 -7.12
C GLY A 82 -10.47 9.94 -6.25
N ARG A 83 -9.25 9.49 -6.54
CA ARG A 83 -8.04 9.91 -5.81
C ARG A 83 -7.68 11.37 -6.07
N ALA A 84 -7.75 11.82 -7.33
CA ALA A 84 -7.48 13.21 -7.69
C ALA A 84 -8.42 14.17 -6.95
N ALA A 85 -9.72 13.89 -6.97
CA ALA A 85 -10.73 14.67 -6.27
C ALA A 85 -10.47 14.71 -4.75
N ARG A 86 -10.13 13.56 -4.13
CA ARG A 86 -9.80 13.51 -2.70
C ARG A 86 -8.56 14.35 -2.35
N MET A 87 -7.51 14.31 -3.17
CA MET A 87 -6.30 15.10 -2.95
C MET A 87 -6.55 16.60 -3.08
N GLU A 88 -7.42 17.00 -4.02
CA GLU A 88 -7.82 18.40 -4.17
C GLU A 88 -8.63 18.89 -2.95
N ALA A 89 -9.58 18.08 -2.48
CA ALA A 89 -10.34 18.37 -1.27
C ALA A 89 -9.44 18.53 -0.03
N LEU A 90 -8.46 17.64 0.16
CA LEU A 90 -7.48 17.75 1.27
C LEU A 90 -6.62 19.00 1.17
N LYS A 91 -6.22 19.41 -0.04
CA LYS A 91 -5.48 20.66 -0.25
C LYS A 91 -6.32 21.88 0.10
N LEU A 92 -7.61 21.88 -0.26
CA LEU A 92 -8.52 22.97 0.05
C LEU A 92 -8.76 23.08 1.55
N GLN A 93 -9.02 21.95 2.22
CA GLN A 93 -9.21 21.89 3.67
C GLN A 93 -7.98 22.44 4.41
N ARG A 94 -6.77 22.01 4.03
CA ARG A 94 -5.53 22.50 4.63
C ARG A 94 -5.31 24.01 4.43
N LYS A 95 -5.70 24.56 3.26
CA LYS A 95 -5.62 26.02 3.02
C LYS A 95 -6.57 26.78 3.93
N GLN A 96 -7.75 26.25 4.17
CA GLN A 96 -8.75 26.85 5.06
C GLN A 96 -8.26 26.82 6.53
N GLU A 97 -7.73 25.69 6.99
CA GLU A 97 -7.12 25.55 8.31
C GLU A 97 -5.95 26.52 8.56
N ILE A 98 -5.19 26.88 7.51
CA ILE A 98 -4.10 27.86 7.61
C ILE A 98 -4.62 29.30 7.59
N GLN A 99 -5.76 29.57 6.93
CA GLN A 99 -6.38 30.90 6.91
C GLN A 99 -7.11 31.23 8.21
N ASP A 100 -7.59 30.20 8.90
CA ASP A 100 -8.36 30.32 10.15
C ASP A 100 -7.48 30.24 11.42
N ALA A 101 -6.15 30.08 11.28
CA ALA A 101 -5.16 29.97 12.37
C ALA A 101 -4.30 31.23 12.50
#